data_AF-A0AAW8SY20-F1
#
_entry.id   AF-A0AAW8SY20-F1
#
_cell.length_a   1.000
_cell.length_b   1.000
_cell.length_c   1.000
_cell.angle_alpha   90.00
_cell.angle_beta   90.00
_cell.angle_gamma   90.00
#
_symmetry.space_group_name_H-M   'P 1'
#
loop_
_entity.id
_entity.type
_entity.pdbx_description
1 polymer ?
#
loop_
_entity_poly.entity_id
_entity_poly.type
_entity_poly.pdbx_seq_one_letter_code
_entity_poly.pdbx_strand_id
1 'polypeptide(L)'
;MPKMKKLTIIRETQSNRIVDTLVDRFKELAEKEKLSIQVTVVPFDEKANQELTGDILLLSLPLMNELHYLNRLKSRFYFVSFIDPYAYALIDEKRLLKQLQLIEQFETEEIGKFHPRNSWTYTDYYLATTQMKKEQAAS
;
A
#
# COMPACT_ATOMS: atom_id res chain seq x y z
N MET A 1 9.26 8.98 20.57
CA MET A 1 8.48 9.57 19.45
C MET A 1 8.09 8.43 18.52
N PRO A 2 6.82 8.33 18.08
CA PRO A 2 6.46 7.35 17.05
C PRO A 2 7.29 7.63 15.80
N LYS A 3 7.85 6.58 15.19
CA LYS A 3 8.67 6.68 13.98
C LYS A 3 7.77 7.15 12.82
N MET A 4 8.07 8.29 12.22
CA MET A 4 7.35 8.81 11.05
C MET A 4 7.40 7.78 9.92
N LYS A 5 6.23 7.38 9.42
CA LYS A 5 6.08 6.34 8.39
C LYS A 5 6.06 6.92 7.00
N LYS A 6 6.72 6.28 6.04
CA LYS A 6 6.72 6.68 4.64
C LYS A 6 5.82 5.75 3.83
N LEU A 7 4.64 6.25 3.45
CA LEU A 7 3.74 5.62 2.50
C LEU A 7 4.01 6.19 1.10
N THR A 8 4.36 5.30 0.18
CA THR A 8 4.46 5.61 -1.25
C THR A 8 3.29 4.97 -1.97
N ILE A 9 2.56 5.75 -2.76
CA ILE A 9 1.49 5.25 -3.62
C ILE A 9 1.87 5.51 -5.08
N ILE A 10 1.90 4.45 -5.88
CA ILE A 10 2.08 4.57 -7.33
C ILE A 10 0.69 4.51 -7.97
N ARG A 11 0.31 5.61 -8.62
CA ARG A 11 -0.95 5.73 -9.34
C ARG A 11 -0.77 5.53 -10.83
N GLU A 12 -1.83 5.16 -11.50
CA GLU A 12 -1.95 5.15 -12.94
C GLU A 12 -1.64 6.52 -13.54
N THR A 13 -1.14 6.51 -14.78
CA THR A 13 -0.82 7.72 -15.56
C THR A 13 -2.06 8.40 -16.11
N GLN A 14 -3.19 7.68 -16.20
CA GLN A 14 -4.44 8.18 -16.75
C GLN A 14 -5.06 9.28 -15.87
N SER A 15 -5.88 10.13 -16.49
CA SER A 15 -6.50 11.32 -15.90
C SER A 15 -7.53 11.06 -14.80
N ASN A 16 -7.77 9.81 -14.41
CA ASN A 16 -8.67 9.54 -13.30
C ASN A 16 -8.00 10.06 -12.01
N ARG A 17 -8.77 10.76 -11.18
CA ARG A 17 -8.29 11.36 -9.93
C ARG A 17 -8.63 10.50 -8.72
N ILE A 18 -8.87 9.20 -8.90
CA ILE A 18 -9.36 8.34 -7.80
C ILE A 18 -8.30 8.28 -6.70
N VAL A 19 -7.05 7.94 -7.05
CA VAL A 19 -5.95 7.87 -6.08
C VAL A 19 -5.66 9.22 -5.46
N ASP A 20 -5.61 10.29 -6.26
CA ASP A 20 -5.33 11.64 -5.75
C ASP A 20 -6.42 12.06 -4.74
N THR A 21 -7.71 11.85 -5.07
CA THR A 21 -8.83 12.18 -4.18
C THR A 21 -8.82 11.34 -2.91
N LEU A 22 -8.51 10.04 -3.01
CA LEU A 22 -8.38 9.15 -1.86
C LEU A 22 -7.27 9.62 -0.93
N VAL A 23 -6.12 10.01 -1.50
CA VAL A 23 -4.97 10.48 -0.73
C VAL A 23 -5.22 11.83 -0.08
N ASP A 24 -5.90 12.75 -0.76
CA ASP A 24 -6.25 14.05 -0.17
C ASP A 24 -7.17 13.87 1.05
N ARG A 25 -8.20 13.03 0.93
CA ARG A 25 -9.06 12.66 2.07
C ARG A 25 -8.29 11.97 3.19
N PHE A 26 -7.36 11.09 2.83
CA PHE A 26 -6.53 10.39 3.81
C PHE A 26 -5.58 11.34 4.55
N LYS A 27 -4.99 12.33 3.87
CA LYS A 27 -4.16 13.36 4.51
C LYS A 27 -4.96 14.19 5.50
N GLU A 28 -6.19 14.60 5.15
CA GLU A 28 -7.08 15.29 6.08
C GLU A 28 -7.42 14.44 7.30
N LEU A 29 -7.69 13.14 7.11
CA LEU A 29 -7.93 12.21 8.21
C LEU A 29 -6.69 12.06 9.10
N ALA A 30 -5.51 11.89 8.49
CA ALA A 30 -4.24 11.73 9.19
C ALA A 30 -3.91 12.97 10.04
N GLU A 31 -4.19 14.17 9.54
CA GLU A 31 -4.02 15.40 10.32
C GLU A 31 -4.99 15.47 11.51
N LYS A 32 -6.28 15.17 11.27
CA LYS A 32 -7.31 15.14 12.33
C LYS A 32 -6.98 14.15 13.43
N GLU A 33 -6.48 12.97 13.08
CA GLU A 33 -6.10 11.89 14.01
C GLU A 33 -4.65 12.01 14.52
N LYS A 34 -3.91 13.05 14.11
CA LYS A 34 -2.50 13.29 14.48
C LYS A 34 -1.57 12.10 14.18
N LEU A 35 -1.81 11.44 13.05
CA LEU A 35 -1.01 10.31 12.58
C LEU A 35 0.35 10.81 12.07
N SER A 36 1.43 10.11 12.45
CA SER A 36 2.78 10.40 11.98
C SER A 36 3.08 9.67 10.67
N ILE A 37 2.45 10.09 9.58
CA ILE A 37 2.61 9.49 8.25
C ILE A 37 2.94 10.53 7.17
N GLN A 38 3.98 10.25 6.40
CA GLN A 38 4.36 10.98 5.21
C GLN A 38 3.86 10.22 3.98
N VAL A 39 2.95 10.83 3.22
CA VAL A 39 2.38 10.23 2.01
C VAL A 39 2.97 10.86 0.76
N THR A 40 3.56 10.02 -0.10
CA THR A 40 4.07 10.40 -1.41
C THR A 40 3.26 9.70 -2.49
N VAL A 41 2.79 10.44 -3.48
CA VAL A 41 2.07 9.90 -4.63
C VAL A 41 2.88 10.18 -5.88
N VAL A 42 3.15 9.14 -6.66
CA VAL A 42 3.89 9.26 -7.93
C VAL A 42 3.11 8.58 -9.05
N PRO A 43 3.15 9.10 -10.28
CA PRO A 43 2.63 8.39 -11.44
C PRO A 43 3.48 7.14 -11.71
N PHE A 44 2.87 6.12 -12.31
CA PHE A 44 3.58 4.94 -12.76
C PHE A 44 4.54 5.30 -13.90
N ASP A 45 5.82 5.14 -13.62
CA ASP A 45 6.91 5.19 -14.58
C ASP A 45 7.95 4.14 -14.15
N GLU A 46 8.10 3.08 -14.95
CA GLU A 46 8.96 1.96 -14.60
C GLU A 46 10.42 2.37 -14.39
N LYS A 47 10.93 3.41 -15.07
CA LYS A 47 12.34 3.83 -14.96
C LYS A 47 12.53 4.82 -13.83
N ALA A 48 11.67 5.83 -13.74
CA ALA A 48 11.78 6.88 -12.73
C ALA A 48 11.52 6.34 -11.31
N ASN A 49 10.71 5.28 -11.18
CA ASN A 49 10.30 4.77 -9.89
C ASN A 49 11.21 3.64 -9.35
N GLN A 50 12.23 3.18 -10.10
CA GLN A 50 13.07 2.03 -9.68
C GLN A 50 13.83 2.27 -8.39
N GLU A 51 14.12 3.54 -8.10
CA GLU A 51 14.91 3.96 -6.95
C GLU A 51 14.08 4.27 -5.71
N LEU A 52 12.76 4.12 -5.78
CA LEU A 52 11.89 4.36 -4.64
C LEU A 52 12.22 3.39 -3.48
N THR A 53 12.23 3.94 -2.27
CA THR A 53 12.43 3.23 -1.01
C THR A 53 11.51 3.81 0.05
N GLY A 54 11.11 3.02 1.04
CA GLY A 54 10.20 3.50 2.08
C GLY A 54 9.72 2.40 3.01
N ASP A 55 8.73 2.70 3.83
CA ASP A 55 8.12 1.69 4.70
C ASP A 55 7.07 0.90 3.91
N ILE A 56 6.08 1.59 3.34
CA ILE A 56 4.95 0.94 2.67
C ILE A 56 4.85 1.44 1.23
N LEU A 57 4.76 0.52 0.28
CA LEU A 57 4.43 0.79 -1.11
C LEU A 57 3.06 0.21 -1.45
N LEU A 58 2.14 1.06 -1.91
CA LEU A 58 0.85 0.62 -2.45
C LEU A 58 0.75 0.96 -3.94
N LEU A 59 0.38 -0.04 -4.73
CA LEU A 59 0.08 0.12 -6.14
C LEU A 59 -1.43 0.34 -6.33
N SER A 60 -1.80 1.27 -7.21
CA SER A 60 -3.20 1.45 -7.59
C SER A 60 -3.78 0.20 -8.29
N LEU A 61 -5.08 -0.06 -8.11
CA LEU A 61 -5.72 -1.27 -8.67
C LEU A 61 -5.63 -1.40 -10.20
N PRO A 62 -5.79 -0.33 -11.01
CA PRO A 62 -5.65 -0.45 -12.46
C PRO A 62 -4.26 -0.90 -12.92
N LEU A 63 -3.25 -0.80 -12.04
CA LEU A 63 -1.88 -1.27 -12.28
C LEU A 63 -1.70 -2.77 -11.95
N MET A 64 -2.76 -3.55 -11.78
CA MET A 64 -2.66 -4.99 -11.50
C MET A 64 -1.84 -5.76 -12.57
N ASN A 65 -1.88 -5.32 -13.83
CA ASN A 65 -1.08 -5.92 -14.90
C ASN A 65 0.42 -5.59 -14.76
N GLU A 66 0.75 -4.58 -13.97
CA GLU A 66 2.12 -4.14 -13.67
C GLU A 66 2.64 -4.77 -12.36
N LEU A 67 2.04 -5.86 -11.86
CA LEU A 67 2.46 -6.50 -10.61
C LEU A 67 3.94 -6.93 -10.60
N HIS A 68 4.51 -7.23 -11.77
CA HIS A 68 5.91 -7.62 -11.91
C HIS A 68 6.85 -6.47 -11.52
N TYR A 69 6.38 -5.22 -11.63
CA TYR A 69 7.05 -4.03 -11.12
C TYR A 69 7.07 -4.02 -9.58
N LEU A 70 5.93 -4.27 -8.95
CA LEU A 70 5.80 -4.34 -7.49
C LEU A 70 6.71 -5.43 -6.89
N ASN A 71 6.80 -6.59 -7.55
CA ASN A 71 7.68 -7.70 -7.18
C ASN A 71 9.16 -7.30 -7.14
N ARG A 72 9.61 -6.43 -8.05
CA ARG A 72 11.01 -5.96 -8.11
C ARG A 72 11.35 -5.00 -6.99
N LEU A 73 10.37 -4.25 -6.49
CA LEU A 73 10.57 -3.27 -5.42
C LEU A 73 10.48 -3.86 -4.00
N LYS A 74 10.08 -5.13 -3.85
CA LYS A 74 9.82 -5.74 -2.54
C LYS A 74 10.99 -5.65 -1.54
N SER A 75 12.23 -5.70 -2.00
CA SER A 75 13.42 -5.62 -1.12
C SER A 75 13.77 -4.19 -0.70
N ARG A 76 13.13 -3.18 -1.31
CA ARG A 76 13.36 -1.74 -1.05
C ARG A 76 12.34 -1.15 -0.09
N PHE A 77 11.35 -1.92 0.29
CA PHE A 77 10.26 -1.52 1.17
C PHE A 77 10.06 -2.53 2.28
N TYR A 78 9.54 -2.08 3.42
CA TYR A 78 9.09 -2.98 4.48
C TYR A 78 7.89 -3.81 4.05
N PHE A 79 6.97 -3.22 3.27
CA PHE A 79 5.82 -3.91 2.73
C PHE A 79 5.41 -3.36 1.36
N VAL A 80 4.98 -4.24 0.47
CA VAL A 80 4.48 -3.87 -0.86
C VAL A 80 3.16 -4.60 -1.15
N SER A 81 2.13 -3.87 -1.59
CA SER A 81 0.84 -4.46 -1.95
C SER A 81 0.04 -3.53 -2.88
N PHE A 82 -1.21 -3.88 -3.15
CA PHE A 82 -2.18 -3.02 -3.81
C PHE A 82 -2.97 -2.21 -2.78
N ILE A 83 -3.52 -1.05 -3.18
CA ILE A 83 -4.54 -0.35 -2.39
C ILE A 83 -5.73 -1.30 -2.15
N ASP A 84 -6.28 -1.33 -0.94
CA ASP A 84 -7.47 -2.14 -0.63
C ASP A 84 -8.58 -1.86 -1.67
N PRO A 85 -9.20 -2.89 -2.27
CA PRO A 85 -10.11 -2.68 -3.39
C PRO A 85 -11.28 -1.77 -3.07
N TYR A 86 -11.78 -1.84 -1.82
CA TYR A 86 -12.90 -1.02 -1.37
C TYR A 86 -12.45 0.38 -0.99
N ALA A 87 -11.22 0.56 -0.47
CA ALA A 87 -10.64 1.89 -0.28
C ALA A 87 -10.56 2.65 -1.60
N TYR A 88 -10.06 1.99 -2.65
CA TYR A 88 -9.97 2.57 -4.00
C TYR A 88 -11.35 2.82 -4.63
N ALA A 89 -12.20 1.79 -4.70
CA ALA A 89 -13.48 1.88 -5.43
C ALA A 89 -14.47 2.88 -4.80
N LEU A 90 -14.42 3.07 -3.48
CA LEU A 90 -15.33 3.95 -2.75
C LEU A 90 -14.69 5.28 -2.34
N ILE A 91 -13.40 5.49 -2.65
CA ILE A 91 -12.62 6.65 -2.16
C ILE A 91 -12.76 6.77 -0.64
N ASP A 92 -12.57 5.64 0.05
CA ASP A 92 -12.77 5.48 1.49
C ASP A 92 -11.42 5.53 2.22
N GLU A 93 -11.10 6.71 2.76
CA GLU A 93 -9.87 6.96 3.48
C GLU A 93 -9.74 6.16 4.78
N LYS A 94 -10.86 5.80 5.41
CA LYS A 94 -10.86 4.99 6.64
C LYS A 94 -10.46 3.56 6.35
N ARG A 95 -10.82 3.03 5.17
CA ARG A 95 -10.34 1.72 4.72
C ARG A 95 -8.86 1.73 4.38
N LEU A 96 -8.36 2.80 3.78
CA LEU A 96 -6.92 2.97 3.57
C LEU A 96 -6.19 3.00 4.91
N LEU A 97 -6.69 3.75 5.90
CA LEU A 97 -6.13 3.76 7.26
C LEU A 97 -6.12 2.35 7.88
N LYS A 98 -7.23 1.62 7.80
CA LYS A 98 -7.31 0.24 8.31
C LYS A 98 -6.30 -0.69 7.64
N GLN A 99 -6.06 -0.52 6.34
CA GLN A 99 -5.04 -1.28 5.62
C GLN A 99 -3.64 -1.00 6.19
N LEU A 100 -3.31 0.27 6.46
CA LEU A 100 -2.02 0.64 7.03
C LEU A 100 -1.86 0.11 8.46
N GLN A 101 -2.88 0.26 9.30
CA GLN A 101 -2.89 -0.28 10.66
C GLN A 101 -2.72 -1.79 10.68
N LEU A 102 -3.36 -2.51 9.74
CA LEU A 102 -3.18 -3.95 9.58
C LEU A 102 -1.72 -4.30 9.28
N ILE A 103 -1.06 -3.57 8.36
CA ILE A 103 0.35 -3.80 8.01
C ILE A 103 1.28 -3.53 9.20
N GLU A 104 0.98 -2.51 9.99
CA GLU A 104 1.80 -2.07 11.12
C GLU A 104 1.77 -3.01 12.33
N GLN A 105 0.77 -3.88 12.43
CA GLN A 105 0.64 -4.81 13.55
C GLN A 105 1.57 -6.02 13.48
N PHE A 106 2.07 -6.36 12.29
CA PHE A 106 2.98 -7.48 12.13
C PHE A 106 4.41 -7.05 12.37
N GLU A 107 5.18 -7.88 13.07
CA GLU A 107 6.62 -7.72 13.19
C GLU A 107 7.34 -8.03 11.86
N THR A 108 8.61 -7.62 11.75
CA THR A 108 9.37 -7.75 10.49
C THR A 108 9.55 -9.21 10.05
N GLU A 109 9.65 -10.16 10.98
CA GLU A 109 9.77 -11.58 10.66
C GLU A 109 8.44 -12.18 10.19
N GLU A 110 7.32 -11.70 10.74
CA GLU A 110 5.98 -12.18 10.40
C GLU A 110 5.47 -11.59 9.10
N ILE A 111 5.71 -10.29 8.86
CA ILE A 111 5.27 -9.62 7.65
C ILE A 111 5.91 -10.25 6.40
N GLY A 112 7.10 -10.85 6.53
CA GLY A 112 7.81 -11.54 5.46
C GLY A 112 7.01 -12.69 4.83
N LYS A 113 6.06 -13.30 5.58
CA LYS A 113 5.13 -14.33 5.06
C LYS A 113 4.21 -13.77 3.96
N PHE A 114 3.94 -12.47 4.00
CA PHE A 114 3.04 -11.76 3.09
C PHE A 114 3.79 -10.96 2.01
N HIS A 115 5.11 -11.11 1.92
CA HIS A 115 5.90 -10.48 0.86
C HIS A 115 5.73 -11.21 -0.47
N PRO A 116 5.71 -10.47 -1.59
CA PRO A 116 5.43 -11.08 -2.87
C PRO A 116 6.56 -11.95 -3.39
N ARG A 117 6.16 -13.01 -4.11
CA ARG A 117 7.06 -13.90 -4.83
C ARG A 117 6.96 -13.62 -6.32
N ASN A 118 8.00 -13.96 -7.08
CA ASN A 118 8.06 -13.62 -8.51
C ASN A 118 6.90 -14.22 -9.33
N SER A 119 6.26 -15.29 -8.82
CA SER A 119 5.11 -15.96 -9.44
C SER A 119 3.75 -15.46 -8.95
N TRP A 120 3.71 -14.45 -8.08
CA TRP A 120 2.44 -13.94 -7.55
C TRP A 120 1.62 -13.26 -8.63
N THR A 121 0.33 -13.55 -8.60
CA THR A 121 -0.74 -12.86 -9.31
C THR A 121 -1.41 -11.86 -8.37
N TYR A 122 -2.29 -11.00 -8.90
CA TYR A 122 -3.12 -10.13 -8.05
C TYR A 122 -3.92 -10.92 -7.00
N THR A 123 -4.43 -12.11 -7.35
CA THR A 123 -5.17 -12.96 -6.41
C THR A 123 -4.31 -13.35 -5.21
N ASP A 124 -3.00 -13.57 -5.39
CA ASP A 124 -2.09 -13.87 -4.28
C ASP A 124 -1.94 -12.70 -3.32
N TYR A 125 -1.86 -11.46 -3.82
CA TYR A 125 -1.86 -10.25 -2.98
C TYR A 125 -3.16 -10.10 -2.19
N TYR A 126 -4.30 -10.35 -2.84
CA TYR A 126 -5.60 -10.31 -2.19
C TYR A 126 -5.69 -11.36 -1.08
N LEU A 127 -5.31 -12.62 -1.37
CA LEU A 127 -5.30 -13.71 -0.40
C LEU A 127 -4.35 -13.44 0.76
N ALA A 128 -3.17 -12.89 0.51
CA ALA A 128 -2.23 -12.48 1.56
C ALA A 128 -2.88 -11.45 2.50
N THR A 129 -3.53 -10.42 1.95
CA THR A 129 -4.24 -9.41 2.74
C THR A 129 -5.41 -10.01 3.53
N THR A 130 -6.17 -10.95 2.93
CA THR A 130 -7.22 -11.68 3.64
C THR A 130 -6.65 -12.52 4.79
N GLN A 131 -5.51 -13.17 4.58
CA GLN A 131 -4.85 -13.97 5.60
C GLN A 131 -4.35 -13.10 6.75
N MET A 132 -3.74 -11.95 6.46
CA MET A 132 -3.36 -10.95 7.48
C MET A 132 -4.57 -10.56 8.35
N LYS A 133 -5.73 -10.27 7.73
CA LYS A 133 -6.97 -9.93 8.46
C LYS A 133 -7.43 -11.09 9.36
N LYS A 134 -7.24 -12.34 8.95
CA LYS A 134 -7.58 -13.52 9.77
C LYS A 134 -6.63 -13.68 10.96
N GLU A 135 -5.34 -13.50 10.74
CA GLU A 135 -4.33 -13.59 11.80
C GLU A 135 -4.48 -12.47 12.83
N GLN A 136 -4.83 -11.25 12.39
CA GLN A 136 -5.21 -10.14 13.27
C GLN A 136 -6.41 -10.49 14.16
N ALA A 137 -7.45 -11.13 13.61
CA ALA A 137 -8.66 -11.46 14.38
C ALA A 137 -8.47 -12.64 15.36
N ALA A 138 -7.40 -13.43 15.19
CA ALA A 138 -7.07 -14.55 16.04
C ALA A 138 -6.09 -14.20 17.18
N SER A 139 -5.56 -12.97 17.17
CA SER A 139 -4.62 -12.42 18.17
C SER A 139 -5.35 -11.53 19.17
#